data_AF-A0A1X1WB86-F1
#
_entry.id   AF-A0A1X1WB86-F1
#
_cell.length_a   1.000
_cell.length_b   1.000
_cell.length_c   1.000
_cell.angle_alpha   90.00
_cell.angle_beta   90.00
_cell.angle_gamma   90.00
#
_symmetry.space_group_name_H-M   'P 1'
#
loop_
_entity.id
_entity.type
_entity.pdbx_description
1 polymer ?
#
loop_
_entity_poly.entity_id
_entity_poly.type
_entity_poly.pdbx_seq_one_letter_code
_entity_poly.pdbx_strand_id
1 'polypeptide(L)'
;MTNYSLAAGTFVMVAACLSAAGCSSPGNVSEQNTEAGDTASSASATSPTVIDACALLSADDVSALLGAPIEGRSTSTDPAMPACLWENPDNYESIAIEIGNPGSAVNNTLAPPEPGFPDVGTPGPDGMRFLVPGQVEFAAGGRNNMVQVAVLSMSGDEANAAAVDLARKIGPQIPR
;
A
#
# COMPACT_ATOMS: atom_id res chain seq x y z
N MET A 1 -2.79 -30.88 -34.28
CA MET A 1 -1.38 -31.30 -34.34
C MET A 1 -0.58 -30.14 -34.91
N THR A 2 0.01 -29.32 -34.04
CA THR A 2 0.96 -28.27 -34.44
C THR A 2 2.02 -28.23 -33.35
N ASN A 3 3.20 -28.75 -33.68
CA ASN A 3 4.34 -28.87 -32.78
C ASN A 3 5.13 -27.56 -32.78
N TYR A 4 5.34 -26.96 -31.61
CA TYR A 4 6.34 -25.91 -31.43
C TYR A 4 7.46 -26.46 -30.55
N SER A 5 8.63 -26.68 -31.16
CA SER A 5 9.88 -27.04 -30.49
C SER A 5 10.35 -25.89 -29.60
N LEU A 6 10.40 -26.12 -28.29
CA LEU A 6 11.09 -25.24 -27.34
C LEU A 6 12.56 -25.68 -27.25
N ALA A 7 13.44 -24.84 -27.78
CA ALA A 7 14.88 -24.97 -27.63
C ALA A 7 15.25 -24.66 -26.17
N ALA A 8 15.85 -25.65 -25.50
CA ALA A 8 16.39 -25.55 -24.16
C ALA A 8 17.68 -24.69 -24.19
N GLY A 9 17.66 -23.56 -23.49
CA GLY A 9 18.82 -22.71 -23.26
C GLY A 9 19.25 -22.77 -21.79
N THR A 10 20.22 -23.62 -21.50
CA THR A 10 20.88 -23.78 -20.19
C THR A 10 21.66 -22.51 -19.83
N PHE A 11 21.26 -21.76 -18.80
CA PHE A 11 22.03 -20.62 -18.30
C PHE A 11 22.96 -21.09 -17.17
N VAL A 12 24.26 -20.98 -17.41
CA VAL A 12 25.34 -21.41 -16.53
C VAL A 12 25.52 -20.42 -15.37
N MET A 13 25.49 -20.94 -14.15
CA MET A 13 25.85 -20.26 -12.91
C MET A 13 27.37 -20.34 -12.69
N VAL A 14 28.05 -19.22 -12.40
CA VAL A 14 29.42 -19.20 -11.84
C VAL A 14 29.53 -18.08 -10.80
N ALA A 15 30.28 -18.41 -9.76
CA ALA A 15 30.24 -17.87 -8.42
C ALA A 15 31.31 -16.81 -8.08
N ALA A 16 31.10 -16.20 -6.91
CA ALA A 16 32.08 -15.75 -5.91
C ALA A 16 32.89 -14.46 -6.17
N CYS A 17 32.83 -13.55 -5.17
CA CYS A 17 34.00 -13.11 -4.38
C CYS A 17 33.55 -12.38 -3.11
N LEU A 18 33.98 -12.87 -1.95
CA LEU A 18 33.91 -12.20 -0.64
C LEU A 18 34.99 -11.11 -0.58
N SER A 19 34.68 -9.97 0.06
CA SER A 19 35.68 -9.07 0.63
C SER A 19 35.10 -8.36 1.84
N ALA A 20 35.50 -8.80 3.03
CA ALA A 20 35.33 -8.06 4.27
C ALA A 20 36.35 -6.92 4.30
N ALA A 21 35.90 -5.70 4.57
CA ALA A 21 36.76 -4.59 4.96
C ALA A 21 36.16 -3.98 6.23
N GLY A 22 36.77 -4.32 7.37
CA GLY A 22 36.56 -3.61 8.61
C GLY A 22 37.25 -2.25 8.56
N CYS A 23 36.65 -1.25 9.21
CA CYS A 23 37.34 -0.02 9.56
C CYS A 23 37.04 0.29 11.02
N SER A 24 38.00 -0.07 11.88
CA SER A 24 38.08 0.33 13.27
C SER A 24 38.88 1.62 13.39
N SER A 25 38.24 2.67 13.90
CA SER A 25 38.73 3.86 14.65
C SER A 25 39.92 4.69 14.12
N PRO A 26 39.88 6.01 14.38
CA PRO A 26 40.79 6.51 15.41
C PRO A 26 40.19 7.60 16.31
N GLY A 27 40.74 7.68 17.53
CA GLY A 27 40.98 8.96 18.19
C GLY A 27 40.13 9.28 19.42
N ASN A 28 40.62 8.86 20.59
CA ASN A 28 40.33 9.55 21.85
C ASN A 28 40.90 10.96 21.81
N VAL A 29 40.07 11.96 22.13
CA VAL A 29 40.52 13.24 22.71
C VAL A 29 39.62 13.51 23.92
N SER A 30 40.26 13.65 25.07
CA SER A 30 39.65 13.76 26.39
C SER A 30 39.05 15.14 26.67
N GLU A 31 37.98 15.13 27.50
CA GLU A 31 37.58 16.14 28.51
C GLU A 31 37.13 17.53 28.00
N GLN A 32 36.10 18.22 28.51
CA GLN A 32 35.37 18.15 29.79
C GLN A 32 34.08 19.02 29.69
N ASN A 33 33.09 18.67 30.52
CA ASN A 33 32.08 19.51 31.18
C ASN A 33 30.76 19.96 30.49
N THR A 34 29.69 19.54 31.20
CA THR A 34 28.40 20.22 31.44
C THR A 34 27.36 20.18 30.31
N GLU A 35 26.28 19.40 30.45
CA GLU A 35 25.04 19.84 31.11
C GLU A 35 24.10 18.65 31.33
N ALA A 36 23.35 18.68 32.43
CA ALA A 36 22.35 17.70 32.79
C ALA A 36 21.03 17.96 32.05
N GLY A 37 20.35 16.89 31.66
CA GLY A 37 18.94 16.93 31.30
C GLY A 37 18.69 16.84 29.79
N ASP A 38 18.64 15.62 29.28
CA ASP A 38 17.35 15.15 28.81
C ASP A 38 17.35 13.63 28.81
N THR A 39 16.36 13.06 29.49
CA THR A 39 16.08 11.64 29.39
C THR A 39 15.57 11.44 27.97
N ALA A 40 16.45 11.03 27.07
CA ALA A 40 16.06 10.55 25.76
C ALA A 40 15.14 9.35 26.00
N SER A 41 13.84 9.66 26.00
CA SER A 41 12.78 8.68 26.01
C SER A 41 13.07 7.78 24.84
N SER A 42 13.58 6.58 25.15
CA SER A 42 13.79 5.52 24.18
C SER A 42 12.40 5.19 23.67
N ALA A 43 11.99 5.88 22.61
CA ALA A 43 10.84 5.52 21.82
C ALA A 43 11.12 4.08 21.41
N SER A 44 10.44 3.17 22.10
CA SER A 44 10.52 1.76 21.79
C SER A 44 10.13 1.66 20.33
N ALA A 45 11.07 1.22 19.49
CA ALA A 45 10.81 0.99 18.08
C ALA A 45 9.79 -0.15 18.03
N THR A 46 8.51 0.20 18.04
CA THR A 46 7.42 -0.73 17.74
C THR A 46 7.74 -1.29 16.37
N SER A 47 8.01 -2.59 16.32
CA SER A 47 8.22 -3.26 15.04
C SER A 47 7.00 -2.97 14.16
N PRO A 48 7.20 -2.61 12.88
CA PRO A 48 6.09 -2.23 12.02
C PRO A 48 5.08 -3.38 11.98
N THR A 49 3.84 -3.07 12.32
CA THR A 49 2.74 -4.03 12.17
C THR A 49 2.63 -4.34 10.68
N VAL A 50 2.81 -5.61 10.31
CA VAL A 50 2.65 -6.06 8.93
C VAL A 50 1.16 -6.02 8.61
N ILE A 51 0.79 -5.26 7.57
CA ILE A 51 -0.59 -5.16 7.10
C ILE A 51 -0.79 -6.24 6.03
N ASP A 52 -1.75 -7.14 6.25
CA ASP A 52 -2.23 -8.05 5.22
C ASP A 52 -3.36 -7.36 4.44
N ALA A 53 -3.04 -6.83 3.25
CA ALA A 53 -4.02 -6.11 2.44
C ALA A 53 -5.20 -7.00 2.00
N CYS A 54 -4.99 -8.31 1.83
CA CYS A 54 -6.05 -9.23 1.43
C CYS A 54 -6.98 -9.62 2.58
N ALA A 55 -6.61 -9.30 3.82
CA ALA A 55 -7.46 -9.48 4.99
C ALA A 55 -8.26 -8.21 5.37
N LEU A 56 -8.02 -7.08 4.70
CA LEU A 56 -8.69 -5.81 5.02
C LEU A 56 -10.18 -5.77 4.61
N LEU A 57 -10.59 -6.64 3.70
CA LEU A 57 -11.99 -6.83 3.32
C LEU A 57 -12.47 -8.21 3.70
N SER A 58 -13.73 -8.29 4.13
CA SER A 58 -14.38 -9.57 4.35
C SER A 58 -14.70 -10.24 3.00
N ALA A 59 -14.75 -11.58 3.00
CA ALA A 59 -15.19 -12.33 1.83
C ALA A 59 -16.62 -11.96 1.41
N ASP A 60 -17.49 -11.58 2.36
CA ASP A 60 -18.86 -11.17 2.09
C ASP A 60 -18.92 -9.81 1.36
N ASP A 61 -18.10 -8.84 1.78
CA ASP A 61 -18.02 -7.53 1.10
C ASP A 61 -17.54 -7.68 -0.35
N VAL A 62 -16.53 -8.53 -0.57
CA VAL A 62 -16.02 -8.84 -1.92
C VAL A 62 -17.09 -9.53 -2.75
N SER A 63 -17.74 -10.56 -2.19
CA SER A 63 -18.75 -11.35 -2.90
C SER A 63 -19.99 -10.52 -3.25
N ALA A 64 -20.37 -9.57 -2.38
CA ALA A 64 -21.50 -8.69 -2.63
C ALA A 64 -21.28 -7.77 -3.84
N LEU A 65 -20.04 -7.35 -4.08
CA LEU A 65 -19.68 -6.47 -5.21
C LEU A 65 -19.36 -7.24 -6.49
N LEU A 66 -18.66 -8.37 -6.39
CA LEU A 66 -18.18 -9.14 -7.56
C LEU A 66 -19.13 -10.28 -7.97
N GLY A 67 -20.19 -10.52 -7.21
CA GLY A 67 -21.19 -11.56 -7.47
C GLY A 67 -20.69 -13.00 -7.26
N ALA A 68 -19.47 -13.18 -6.74
CA ALA A 68 -18.85 -14.48 -6.52
C ALA A 68 -17.84 -14.44 -5.36
N PRO A 69 -17.61 -15.57 -4.66
CA PRO A 69 -16.57 -15.67 -3.64
C PRO A 69 -15.19 -15.74 -4.30
N ILE A 70 -14.59 -14.58 -4.52
CA ILE A 70 -13.26 -14.45 -5.10
C ILE A 70 -12.22 -14.37 -3.96
N GLU A 71 -11.16 -15.17 -4.06
CA GLU A 71 -10.00 -15.05 -3.17
C GLU A 71 -9.10 -13.89 -3.62
N GLY A 72 -8.62 -13.10 -2.66
CA GLY A 72 -7.70 -12.00 -2.92
C GLY A 72 -6.29 -12.51 -3.16
N ARG A 73 -5.57 -11.87 -4.09
CA ARG A 73 -4.15 -12.12 -4.31
C ARG A 73 -3.33 -10.88 -4.02
N SER A 74 -2.19 -11.05 -3.35
CA SER A 74 -1.24 -9.94 -3.19
C SER A 74 -0.72 -9.50 -4.56
N THR A 75 -0.70 -8.20 -4.80
CA THR A 75 -0.11 -7.59 -6.01
C THR A 75 1.19 -6.84 -5.70
N SER A 76 1.58 -6.77 -4.43
CA SER A 76 2.81 -6.15 -3.98
C SER A 76 3.76 -7.18 -3.35
N THR A 77 5.06 -6.97 -3.57
CA THR A 77 6.14 -7.67 -2.87
C THR A 77 6.79 -6.80 -1.80
N ASP A 78 6.40 -5.53 -1.69
CA ASP A 78 6.89 -4.59 -0.68
C ASP A 78 6.01 -4.67 0.58
N PRO A 79 6.53 -5.18 1.71
CA PRO A 79 5.76 -5.27 2.95
C PRO A 79 5.40 -3.90 3.55
N ALA A 80 6.05 -2.80 3.14
CA ALA A 80 5.70 -1.45 3.55
C ALA A 80 4.52 -0.86 2.76
N MET A 81 4.27 -1.40 1.56
CA MET A 81 3.18 -1.00 0.66
C MET A 81 2.40 -2.24 0.18
N PRO A 82 1.72 -2.96 1.08
CA PRO A 82 0.95 -4.13 0.69
C PRO A 82 -0.23 -3.73 -0.19
N ALA A 83 -0.57 -4.60 -1.13
CA ALA A 83 -1.67 -4.40 -2.05
C ALA A 83 -2.37 -5.73 -2.33
N CYS A 84 -3.67 -5.69 -2.59
CA CYS A 84 -4.46 -6.88 -2.89
C CYS A 84 -5.42 -6.63 -4.06
N LEU A 85 -5.67 -7.67 -4.83
CA LEU A 85 -6.62 -7.67 -5.94
C LEU A 85 -7.55 -8.88 -5.83
N TRP A 86 -8.85 -8.59 -5.84
CA TRP A 86 -9.91 -9.55 -6.10
C TRP A 86 -10.43 -9.29 -7.50
N GLU A 87 -10.39 -10.29 -8.36
CA GLU A 87 -10.81 -10.18 -9.75
C GLU A 87 -11.62 -11.40 -10.13
N ASN A 88 -12.83 -11.18 -10.62
CA ASN A 88 -13.67 -12.25 -11.11
C ASN A 88 -13.15 -12.69 -12.49
N PRO A 89 -12.71 -13.95 -12.65
CA PRO A 89 -12.08 -14.41 -13.90
C PRO A 89 -13.05 -14.51 -15.08
N ASP A 90 -14.36 -14.51 -14.83
CA ASP A 90 -15.38 -14.67 -15.87
C ASP A 90 -15.69 -13.34 -16.58
N ASN A 91 -15.57 -12.21 -15.87
CA ASN A 91 -15.97 -10.89 -16.38
C ASN A 91 -14.93 -9.77 -16.14
N TYR A 92 -13.82 -10.06 -15.45
CA TYR A 92 -12.75 -9.12 -15.09
C TYR A 92 -13.20 -7.94 -14.21
N GLU A 93 -14.37 -8.03 -13.60
CA GLU A 93 -14.77 -7.09 -12.55
C GLU A 93 -13.88 -7.29 -11.33
N SER A 94 -13.48 -6.18 -10.69
CA SER A 94 -12.45 -6.24 -9.66
C SER A 94 -12.60 -5.22 -8.55
N ILE A 95 -11.96 -5.55 -7.43
CA ILE A 95 -11.66 -4.66 -6.31
C ILE A 95 -10.15 -4.69 -6.13
N ALA A 96 -9.52 -3.52 -6.08
CA ALA A 96 -8.10 -3.38 -5.76
C ALA A 96 -7.90 -2.49 -4.53
N ILE A 97 -6.95 -2.85 -3.67
CA ILE A 97 -6.51 -2.04 -2.54
C ILE A 97 -5.01 -1.83 -2.64
N GLU A 98 -4.58 -0.59 -2.43
CA GLU A 98 -3.17 -0.22 -2.28
C GLU A 98 -2.97 0.53 -0.96
N ILE A 99 -2.08 0.02 -0.12
CA ILE A 99 -1.69 0.68 1.12
C ILE A 99 -0.43 1.49 0.86
N GLY A 100 -0.52 2.81 0.97
CA GLY A 100 0.61 3.68 0.66
C GLY A 100 1.69 3.67 1.74
N ASN A 101 2.81 4.32 1.40
CA ASN A 101 3.97 4.42 2.28
C ASN A 101 3.63 5.00 3.66
N PRO A 102 4.25 4.52 4.75
CA PRO A 102 4.15 5.18 6.05
C PRO A 102 4.53 6.66 5.94
N GLY A 103 3.74 7.55 6.55
CA GLY A 103 3.99 8.99 6.55
C GLY A 103 3.56 9.74 5.28
N SER A 104 3.02 9.05 4.27
CA SER A 104 2.54 9.68 3.03
C SER A 104 1.27 10.52 3.22
N ALA A 105 0.55 10.38 4.35
CA ALA A 105 -0.56 11.23 4.74
C ALA A 105 -0.33 11.79 6.15
N VAL A 106 0.47 12.85 6.24
CA VAL A 106 0.77 13.53 7.52
C VAL A 106 -0.53 13.96 8.20
N ASN A 107 -0.63 13.71 9.52
CA ASN A 107 -1.83 13.97 10.31
C ASN A 107 -3.10 13.25 9.81
N ASN A 108 -2.97 12.11 9.12
CA ASN A 108 -4.08 11.43 8.43
C ASN A 108 -4.84 12.37 7.49
N THR A 109 -4.12 13.19 6.74
CA THR A 109 -4.69 14.09 5.74
C THR A 109 -4.00 13.87 4.41
N LEU A 110 -4.77 13.76 3.32
CA LEU A 110 -4.20 13.68 1.97
C LEU A 110 -3.47 14.98 1.65
N ALA A 111 -2.30 14.86 0.99
CA ALA A 111 -1.57 16.03 0.54
C ALA A 111 -2.42 16.85 -0.46
N PRO A 112 -2.40 18.18 -0.36
CA PRO A 112 -3.00 19.02 -1.38
C PRO A 112 -2.26 18.83 -2.72
N PRO A 113 -2.92 19.14 -3.85
CA PRO A 113 -2.24 19.21 -5.15
C PRO A 113 -1.00 20.12 -5.10
N GLU A 114 0.01 19.78 -5.88
CA GLU A 114 1.22 20.60 -5.98
C GLU A 114 0.88 21.97 -6.58
N PRO A 115 1.35 23.10 -5.98
CA PRO A 115 1.08 24.42 -6.52
C PRO A 115 1.53 24.56 -7.98
N GLY A 116 0.60 24.97 -8.85
CA GLY A 116 0.87 25.13 -10.28
C GLY A 116 0.55 23.89 -11.13
N PHE A 117 0.12 22.79 -10.51
CA PHE A 117 -0.40 21.61 -11.20
C PHE A 117 -1.94 21.55 -11.11
N PRO A 118 -2.60 20.88 -12.07
CA PRO A 118 -4.02 20.58 -11.95
C PRO A 118 -4.33 19.78 -10.68
N ASP A 119 -5.58 19.85 -10.24
CA ASP A 119 -6.07 18.99 -9.15
C ASP A 119 -5.88 17.52 -9.53
N VAL A 120 -5.36 16.74 -8.59
CA VAL A 120 -5.09 15.30 -8.75
C VAL A 120 -6.35 14.43 -8.63
N GLY A 121 -7.53 15.04 -8.51
CA GLY A 121 -8.83 14.37 -8.40
C GLY A 121 -9.93 15.31 -7.94
N THR A 122 -11.16 14.80 -7.80
CA THR A 122 -12.30 15.57 -7.28
C THR A 122 -12.50 15.31 -5.78
N PRO A 123 -12.88 16.32 -4.99
CA PRO A 123 -13.17 16.12 -3.58
C PRO A 123 -14.27 15.07 -3.33
N GLY A 124 -13.99 14.14 -2.41
CA GLY A 124 -14.96 13.18 -1.90
C GLY A 124 -15.37 13.46 -0.46
N PRO A 125 -16.24 12.62 0.14
CA PRO A 125 -16.61 12.74 1.55
C PRO A 125 -15.42 12.46 2.47
N ASP A 126 -15.49 12.89 3.74
CA ASP A 126 -14.55 12.52 4.80
C ASP A 126 -13.06 12.85 4.52
N GLY A 127 -12.80 13.85 3.66
CA GLY A 127 -11.44 14.22 3.25
C GLY A 127 -10.82 13.28 2.22
N MET A 128 -11.61 12.37 1.64
CA MET A 128 -11.24 11.52 0.52
C MET A 128 -11.17 12.31 -0.79
N ARG A 129 -10.57 11.70 -1.81
CA ARG A 129 -10.48 12.26 -3.16
C ARG A 129 -10.75 11.18 -4.20
N PHE A 130 -11.66 11.44 -5.12
CA PHE A 130 -11.89 10.55 -6.27
C PHE A 130 -10.85 10.84 -7.35
N LEU A 131 -10.19 9.80 -7.83
CA LEU A 131 -9.21 9.92 -8.91
C LEU A 131 -9.89 9.73 -10.28
N VAL A 132 -10.73 8.71 -10.35
CA VAL A 132 -11.61 8.35 -11.46
C VAL A 132 -12.87 7.71 -10.87
N PRO A 133 -13.96 7.53 -11.64
CA PRO A 133 -15.13 6.80 -11.15
C PRO A 133 -14.75 5.42 -10.59
N GLY A 134 -15.18 5.13 -9.38
CA GLY A 134 -14.88 3.88 -8.68
C GLY A 134 -13.52 3.84 -7.98
N GLN A 135 -12.68 4.88 -8.08
CA GLN A 135 -11.37 4.91 -7.42
C GLN A 135 -11.30 6.09 -6.44
N VAL A 136 -11.00 5.78 -5.17
CA VAL A 136 -10.90 6.77 -4.11
C VAL A 136 -9.56 6.64 -3.39
N GLU A 137 -8.90 7.78 -3.21
CA GLU A 137 -7.81 7.96 -2.26
C GLU A 137 -8.36 8.37 -0.89
N PHE A 138 -7.78 7.80 0.16
CA PHE A 138 -8.17 8.10 1.54
C PHE A 138 -6.97 8.01 2.49
N ALA A 139 -6.95 8.92 3.47
CA ALA A 139 -5.91 8.93 4.49
C ALA A 139 -6.30 8.03 5.67
N ALA A 140 -5.42 7.09 6.04
CA ALA A 140 -5.58 6.25 7.23
C ALA A 140 -4.23 5.70 7.68
N GLY A 141 -4.01 5.54 8.99
CA GLY A 141 -2.73 5.06 9.53
C GLY A 141 -1.50 5.91 9.18
N GLY A 142 -1.69 7.20 8.90
CA GLY A 142 -0.64 8.09 8.40
C GLY A 142 -0.22 7.83 6.95
N ARG A 143 -1.02 7.08 6.19
CA ARG A 143 -0.77 6.66 4.81
C ARG A 143 -1.83 7.22 3.86
N ASN A 144 -1.43 7.56 2.64
CA ASN A 144 -2.32 7.76 1.51
C ASN A 144 -2.62 6.38 0.92
N ASN A 145 -3.86 5.91 1.06
CA ASN A 145 -4.28 4.61 0.59
C ASN A 145 -5.26 4.78 -0.57
N MET A 146 -5.41 3.75 -1.38
CA MET A 146 -6.34 3.75 -2.50
C MET A 146 -7.18 2.48 -2.48
N VAL A 147 -8.46 2.62 -2.81
CA VAL A 147 -9.32 1.50 -3.18
C VAL A 147 -9.98 1.80 -4.52
N GLN A 148 -10.04 0.77 -5.37
CA GLN A 148 -10.71 0.82 -6.67
C GLN A 148 -11.77 -0.27 -6.74
N VAL A 149 -12.96 0.10 -7.20
CA VAL A 149 -14.07 -0.78 -7.55
C VAL A 149 -14.34 -0.64 -9.03
N ALA A 150 -14.11 -1.71 -9.79
CA ALA A 150 -14.33 -1.78 -11.22
C ALA A 150 -15.38 -2.86 -11.52
N VAL A 151 -16.66 -2.49 -11.36
CA VAL A 151 -17.82 -3.34 -11.65
C VAL A 151 -18.57 -2.75 -12.84
N LEU A 152 -18.69 -3.50 -13.93
CA LEU A 152 -19.16 -3.01 -15.24
C LEU A 152 -20.63 -2.60 -15.22
N SER A 153 -21.41 -3.22 -14.35
CA SER A 153 -22.83 -2.92 -14.18
C SER A 153 -23.11 -1.67 -13.36
N MET A 154 -22.12 -1.13 -12.65
CA MET A 154 -22.27 0.08 -11.84
C MET A 154 -22.07 1.34 -12.68
N SER A 155 -22.92 2.33 -12.44
CA SER A 155 -22.65 3.71 -12.85
C SER A 155 -21.45 4.28 -12.08
N GLY A 156 -20.90 5.40 -12.57
CA GLY A 156 -19.77 6.05 -11.90
C GLY A 156 -20.09 6.49 -10.46
N ASP A 157 -21.31 6.93 -10.20
CA ASP A 157 -21.75 7.35 -8.86
C ASP A 157 -21.91 6.14 -7.92
N GLU A 158 -22.44 5.03 -8.41
CA GLU A 158 -22.53 3.77 -7.65
C GLU A 158 -21.15 3.21 -7.33
N ALA A 159 -20.24 3.21 -8.30
CA ALA A 159 -18.86 2.78 -8.10
C ALA A 159 -18.13 3.69 -7.08
N ASN A 160 -18.32 5.01 -7.15
CA ASN A 160 -17.78 5.95 -6.17
C ASN A 160 -18.33 5.69 -4.76
N ALA A 161 -19.65 5.45 -4.63
CA ALA A 161 -20.27 5.14 -3.35
C ALA A 161 -19.73 3.81 -2.77
N ALA A 162 -19.56 2.79 -3.60
CA ALA A 162 -18.96 1.52 -3.20
C ALA A 162 -17.50 1.70 -2.75
N ALA A 163 -16.69 2.44 -3.50
CA ALA A 163 -15.30 2.72 -3.14
C ALA A 163 -15.18 3.47 -1.80
N VAL A 164 -16.05 4.46 -1.55
CA VAL A 164 -16.12 5.17 -0.26
C VAL A 164 -16.51 4.23 0.88
N ASP A 165 -17.49 3.35 0.67
CA ASP A 165 -17.90 2.37 1.69
C ASP A 165 -16.76 1.42 2.05
N LEU A 166 -16.05 0.88 1.05
CA LEU A 166 -14.87 0.06 1.28
C LEU A 166 -13.77 0.85 2.00
N ALA A 167 -13.47 2.08 1.61
CA ALA A 167 -12.48 2.93 2.28
C ALA A 167 -12.82 3.14 3.77
N ARG A 168 -14.11 3.30 4.12
CA ARG A 168 -14.57 3.41 5.51
C ARG A 168 -14.40 2.12 6.31
N LYS A 169 -14.57 0.96 5.67
CA LYS A 169 -14.34 -0.35 6.29
C LYS A 169 -12.84 -0.61 6.49
N ILE A 170 -12.01 -0.22 5.53
CA ILE A 170 -10.56 -0.43 5.54
C ILE A 170 -9.87 0.50 6.54
N GLY A 171 -10.19 1.80 6.53
CA GLY A 171 -9.46 2.83 7.27
C GLY A 171 -9.20 2.53 8.76
N PRO A 172 -10.20 2.08 9.54
CA PRO A 172 -10.02 1.73 10.95
C PRO A 172 -9.07 0.56 11.21
N GLN A 173 -8.79 -0.28 10.21
CA GLN A 173 -7.92 -1.45 10.33
C GLN A 173 -6.45 -1.13 10.05
N ILE A 174 -6.15 0.05 9.49
CA ILE A 174 -4.77 0.45 9.16
C ILE A 174 -4.10 1.03 10.42
N PRO A 175 -3.03 0.41 10.94
CA PRO A 175 -2.32 0.90 12.13
C PRO A 175 -1.62 2.23 11.86
N ARG A 176 -1.48 3.04 12.92
CA ARG A 176 -0.66 4.26 12.93
C ARG A 176 0.82 3.96 13.18
#